data_AF-A0A7C1CRL4-F1
#
_entry.id   AF-A0A7C1CRL4-F1
#
_cell.length_a   1.000
_cell.length_b   1.000
_cell.length_c   1.000
_cell.angle_alpha   90.00
_cell.angle_beta   90.00
_cell.angle_gamma   90.00
#
_symmetry.space_group_name_H-M   'P 1'
#
loop_
_entity.id
_entity.type
_entity.pdbx_description
1 polymer ?
#
loop_
_entity_poly.entity_id
_entity_poly.type
_entity_poly.pdbx_seq_one_letter_code
_entity_poly.pdbx_strand_id
1 'polypeptide(L)'
;MGEIQFGEFRKLNDICNNYLTACSIPVYKQEVQSVYTDMMKIAPCNNTPTFTYTDINGKTISLSDFNGKLVYIYFWATWCGPCRGETTHIHKLEKDYKGKKNCFCENIT
;
A
#
# COMPACT_ATOMS: atom_id res chain seq x y z
N MET A 1 8.39 19.10 2.94
CA MET A 1 8.13 17.67 3.25
C MET A 1 6.62 17.56 3.34
N GLY A 2 5.95 17.32 2.21
CA GLY A 2 4.48 17.29 2.17
C GLY A 2 4.00 16.03 2.87
N GLU A 3 3.12 16.20 3.85
CA GLU A 3 2.42 15.08 4.48
C GLU A 3 1.73 14.25 3.39
N ILE A 4 1.95 12.94 3.41
CA ILE A 4 1.18 11.99 2.60
C ILE A 4 -0.29 12.18 3.04
N GLN A 5 -1.11 12.75 2.16
CA GLN A 5 -2.50 13.08 2.46
C GLN A 5 -3.34 11.80 2.56
N PHE A 6 -3.37 11.18 3.74
CA PHE A 6 -4.29 10.09 4.09
C PHE A 6 -5.75 10.58 4.30
N GLY A 7 -6.06 11.81 3.87
CA GLY A 7 -7.25 12.56 4.28
C GLY A 7 -8.58 11.93 3.89
N GLU A 8 -8.65 11.25 2.74
CA GLU A 8 -9.88 10.58 2.31
C GLU A 8 -10.19 9.32 3.12
N PHE A 9 -9.15 8.62 3.56
CA PHE A 9 -9.30 7.36 4.30
C PHE A 9 -9.91 7.59 5.69
N ARG A 10 -9.55 8.69 6.36
CA ARG A 10 -10.14 9.08 7.65
C ARG A 10 -11.63 9.42 7.51
N LYS A 11 -11.99 10.18 6.48
CA LYS A 11 -13.39 10.51 6.20
C LYS A 11 -14.22 9.24 5.92
N LEU A 12 -13.68 8.31 5.15
CA LEU A 12 -14.33 7.03 4.86
C LEU A 12 -14.57 6.24 6.16
N ASN A 13 -13.57 6.16 7.03
CA ASN A 13 -13.67 5.49 8.32
C ASN A 13 -14.80 6.07 9.19
N ASP A 14 -14.89 7.40 9.27
CA ASP A 14 -15.92 8.07 10.07
C ASP A 14 -17.32 7.82 9.50
N ILE A 15 -17.46 7.87 8.17
CA ILE A 15 -18.73 7.57 7.49
C ILE A 15 -19.17 6.12 7.75
N CYS A 16 -18.26 5.16 7.59
CA CYS A 16 -18.56 3.74 7.81
C CYS A 16 -18.97 3.50 9.28
N ASN A 17 -18.23 4.06 10.24
CA ASN A 17 -18.56 3.91 11.66
C ASN A 17 -19.92 4.52 12.01
N ASN A 18 -20.21 5.73 11.52
CA ASN A 18 -21.51 6.38 11.71
C ASN A 18 -22.65 5.53 11.14
N TYR A 19 -22.47 4.97 9.93
CA TYR A 19 -23.45 4.08 9.32
C TYR A 19 -23.65 2.80 10.15
N LEU A 20 -22.58 2.15 10.59
CA LEU A 20 -22.64 0.92 11.39
C LEU A 20 -23.32 1.14 12.76
N THR A 21 -23.20 2.35 13.33
CA THR A 21 -23.88 2.76 14.57
C THR A 21 -25.36 3.09 14.33
N ALA A 22 -25.69 3.80 13.25
CA ALA A 22 -27.06 4.23 12.95
C ALA A 22 -27.93 3.11 12.33
N CYS A 23 -27.32 2.14 11.64
CA CYS A 23 -28.05 1.10 10.92
C CYS A 23 -28.68 0.10 11.90
N SER A 24 -30.02 0.04 11.88
CA SER A 24 -30.81 -0.91 12.67
C SER A 24 -31.07 -2.24 11.95
N ILE A 25 -30.84 -2.30 10.63
CA ILE A 25 -31.13 -3.49 9.81
C ILE A 25 -29.88 -4.41 9.81
N PRO A 26 -29.97 -5.64 10.35
CA PRO A 26 -28.80 -6.50 10.57
C PRO A 26 -28.13 -6.96 9.27
N VAL A 27 -28.89 -7.19 8.20
CA VAL A 27 -28.36 -7.65 6.90
C VAL A 27 -27.38 -6.63 6.31
N TYR A 28 -27.81 -5.38 6.19
CA TYR A 28 -26.96 -4.32 5.64
C TYR A 28 -25.79 -3.96 6.56
N LYS A 29 -25.96 -4.09 7.88
CA LYS A 29 -24.87 -3.90 8.83
C LYS A 29 -23.77 -4.94 8.62
N GLN A 30 -24.13 -6.21 8.41
CA GLN A 30 -23.18 -7.29 8.17
C GLN A 30 -22.45 -7.13 6.84
N GLU A 31 -23.16 -6.76 5.77
CA GLU A 31 -22.56 -6.52 4.44
C GLU A 31 -21.58 -5.34 4.47
N VAL A 32 -21.94 -4.23 5.09
CA VAL A 32 -21.03 -3.07 5.17
C VAL A 32 -19.85 -3.38 6.09
N GLN A 33 -20.07 -4.11 7.18
CA GLN A 33 -19.00 -4.52 8.08
C GLN A 33 -17.97 -5.42 7.38
N SER A 34 -18.40 -6.38 6.55
CA SER A 34 -17.48 -7.29 5.86
C SER A 34 -16.59 -6.52 4.87
N VAL A 35 -17.20 -5.71 4.00
CA VAL A 35 -16.49 -4.89 3.01
C VAL A 35 -15.55 -3.91 3.70
N TYR A 36 -16.00 -3.25 4.77
CA TYR A 36 -15.17 -2.32 5.54
C TYR A 36 -13.97 -3.04 6.15
N THR A 37 -14.16 -4.22 6.75
CA THR A 37 -13.07 -5.00 7.37
C THR A 37 -12.04 -5.42 6.33
N ASP A 38 -12.46 -5.81 5.13
CA ASP A 38 -11.55 -6.18 4.04
C ASP A 38 -10.75 -4.97 3.53
N MET A 39 -11.40 -3.81 3.36
CA MET A 39 -10.71 -2.58 2.96
C MET A 39 -9.74 -2.07 4.03
N MET A 40 -10.06 -2.26 5.32
CA MET A 40 -9.19 -1.85 6.42
C MET A 40 -7.85 -2.62 6.46
N LYS A 41 -7.75 -3.80 5.84
CA LYS A 41 -6.49 -4.59 5.83
C LYS A 41 -5.33 -3.85 5.17
N ILE A 42 -5.60 -2.99 4.19
CA ILE A 42 -4.60 -2.19 3.47
C ILE A 42 -4.64 -0.71 3.87
N ALA A 43 -5.33 -0.39 4.96
CA ALA A 43 -5.45 0.97 5.46
C ALA A 43 -4.08 1.57 5.82
N PRO A 44 -3.91 2.89 5.65
CA PRO A 44 -2.76 3.61 6.19
C PRO A 44 -2.58 3.32 7.69
N CYS A 45 -1.33 3.15 8.12
CA CYS A 45 -0.96 2.85 9.51
C CYS A 45 -1.49 1.51 10.07
N ASN A 46 -2.02 0.61 9.23
CA ASN A 46 -2.26 -0.78 9.61
C ASN A 46 -0.98 -1.62 9.39
N ASN A 47 -0.97 -2.86 9.89
CA ASN A 47 0.13 -3.79 9.68
C ASN A 47 0.38 -4.00 8.19
N THR A 48 1.64 -3.93 7.79
CA THR A 48 2.04 -4.18 6.41
C THR A 48 1.69 -5.61 6.00
N PRO A 49 1.12 -5.84 4.80
CA PRO A 49 0.89 -7.19 4.29
C PRO A 49 2.17 -8.02 4.26
N THR A 50 2.07 -9.29 4.58
CA THR A 50 3.21 -10.22 4.51
C THR A 50 3.21 -10.92 3.16
N PHE A 51 4.32 -10.81 2.42
CA PHE A 51 4.58 -11.64 1.25
C PHE A 51 6.08 -11.83 1.06
N THR A 52 6.42 -12.89 0.35
CA THR A 52 7.77 -13.20 -0.10
C THR A 52 7.78 -13.28 -1.62
N TYR A 53 8.90 -12.89 -2.22
CA TYR A 53 9.13 -13.03 -3.64
C TYR A 53 10.57 -13.46 -3.89
N THR A 54 10.81 -14.05 -5.05
CA THR A 54 12.14 -14.44 -5.49
C THR A 54 12.64 -13.37 -6.44
N ASP A 55 13.81 -12.80 -6.17
CA ASP A 55 14.42 -11.81 -7.07
C ASP A 55 15.01 -12.48 -8.33
N ILE A 56 15.50 -11.65 -9.25
CA ILE A 56 16.17 -12.09 -10.49
C ILE A 56 17.44 -12.92 -10.26
N ASN A 57 18.03 -12.87 -9.06
CA ASN A 57 19.22 -13.62 -8.67
C ASN A 57 18.87 -14.93 -7.95
N GLY A 58 17.59 -15.27 -7.81
CA GLY A 58 17.12 -16.46 -7.10
C GLY A 58 17.08 -16.30 -5.57
N LYS A 59 17.25 -15.09 -5.03
CA LYS A 59 17.17 -14.81 -3.61
C LYS A 59 15.72 -14.59 -3.20
N THR A 60 15.27 -15.33 -2.19
CA THR A 60 14.00 -15.05 -1.52
C THR A 60 14.12 -13.79 -0.67
N ILE A 61 13.24 -12.81 -0.92
CA ILE A 61 13.13 -11.55 -0.19
C ILE A 61 11.77 -11.51 0.49
N SER A 62 11.73 -11.14 1.77
CA SER A 62 10.49 -10.90 2.51
C SER A 62 10.30 -9.42 2.76
N LEU A 63 9.05 -8.94 2.71
CA LEU A 63 8.77 -7.55 3.05
C LEU A 63 9.14 -7.20 4.50
N SER A 64 9.13 -8.20 5.41
CA SER A 64 9.58 -8.06 6.79
C SER A 64 11.05 -7.64 6.92
N ASP A 65 11.87 -7.93 5.91
CA ASP A 65 13.32 -7.63 5.91
C ASP A 65 13.58 -6.11 5.83
N PHE A 66 12.55 -5.33 5.50
CA PHE A 66 12.61 -3.88 5.37
C PHE A 66 11.94 -3.12 6.52
N ASN A 67 11.53 -3.82 7.60
CA ASN A 67 10.95 -3.17 8.77
C ASN A 67 11.86 -2.04 9.31
N GLY A 68 11.26 -0.90 9.62
CA GLY A 68 11.96 0.30 10.08
C GLY A 68 12.60 1.17 8.97
N LYS A 69 12.45 0.78 7.70
CA LYS A 69 12.83 1.60 6.53
C LYS A 69 11.59 2.15 5.84
N LEU A 70 11.73 3.30 5.18
CA LEU A 70 10.74 3.77 4.22
C LEU A 70 10.91 2.94 2.93
N VAL A 71 9.90 2.16 2.60
CA VAL A 71 9.89 1.30 1.43
C VAL A 71 8.91 1.86 0.43
N TYR A 72 9.37 2.05 -0.81
CA TYR A 72 8.49 2.31 -1.95
C TYR A 72 8.38 1.03 -2.77
N ILE A 73 7.16 0.51 -2.91
CA ILE A 73 6.89 -0.72 -3.64
C ILE A 73 6.27 -0.37 -4.99
N TYR A 74 6.88 -0.85 -6.06
CA TYR A 74 6.38 -0.69 -7.42
C TYR A 74 6.01 -2.05 -8.01
N PHE A 75 4.71 -2.30 -8.18
CA PHE A 75 4.18 -3.49 -8.83
C PHE A 75 4.03 -3.21 -10.33
N TRP A 76 4.73 -3.98 -11.17
CA TRP A 76 4.72 -3.79 -12.61
C TRP A 76 4.78 -5.14 -13.36
N ALA A 77 4.59 -5.08 -14.68
CA ALA A 77 4.78 -6.22 -15.56
C ALA A 77 5.21 -5.75 -16.95
N THR A 78 5.88 -6.61 -17.71
CA THR A 78 6.36 -6.31 -19.08
C THR A 78 5.23 -5.95 -20.04
N TRP A 79 4.05 -6.53 -19.83
CA TRP A 79 2.83 -6.28 -20.59
C TRP A 79 1.99 -5.12 -20.06
N CYS A 80 2.35 -4.53 -18.92
CA CYS A 80 1.62 -3.40 -18.35
C CYS A 80 2.00 -2.08 -19.05
N GLY A 81 1.18 -1.67 -20.02
CA GLY A 81 1.36 -0.43 -20.77
C GLY A 81 1.56 0.83 -19.90
N PRO A 82 0.66 1.12 -18.94
CA PRO A 82 0.79 2.27 -18.04
C PRO A 82 2.08 2.23 -17.22
N CYS A 83 2.43 1.07 -16.66
CA CYS A 83 3.62 0.88 -15.85
C CYS A 83 4.90 1.30 -16.61
N ARG A 84 5.03 0.91 -17.89
CA ARG A 84 6.21 1.31 -18.69
C ARG A 84 6.34 2.83 -18.84
N GLY A 85 5.23 3.56 -18.85
CA GLY A 85 5.23 5.03 -18.88
C GLY A 85 5.64 5.64 -17.53
N GLU A 86 5.33 4.97 -16.42
CA GLU A 86 5.68 5.40 -15.06
C GLU A 86 7.15 5.12 -14.73
N THR A 87 7.78 4.12 -15.36
CA THR A 87 9.19 3.72 -15.10
C THR A 87 10.18 4.89 -15.11
N THR A 88 10.02 5.87 -16.01
CA THR A 88 10.90 7.06 -16.04
C THR A 88 10.80 7.91 -14.76
N HIS A 89 9.62 8.01 -14.19
CA HIS A 89 9.40 8.74 -12.93
C HIS A 89 9.98 7.97 -11.74
N ILE A 90 9.89 6.63 -11.77
CA ILE A 90 10.51 5.77 -10.75
C ILE A 90 12.03 5.93 -10.75
N HIS A 91 12.69 5.91 -11.91
CA HIS A 91 14.14 6.14 -11.98
C HIS A 91 14.56 7.52 -11.46
N LYS A 92 13.74 8.54 -11.67
CA LYS A 92 13.98 9.87 -11.09
C LYS A 92 13.86 9.82 -9.57
N LEU A 93 12.85 9.14 -9.03
CA LEU A 93 12.67 8.95 -7.59
C LEU A 93 13.87 8.19 -6.98
N GLU A 94 14.31 7.10 -7.61
CA GLU A 94 15.50 6.34 -7.21
C GLU A 94 16.73 7.24 -7.11
N LYS A 95 16.95 8.11 -8.12
CA LYS A 95 18.07 9.07 -8.12
C LYS A 95 17.96 10.10 -7.00
N ASP A 96 16.77 10.66 -6.77
CA ASP A 96 16.53 11.70 -5.76
C ASP A 96 16.62 11.17 -4.31
N TYR A 97 16.45 9.85 -4.15
CA TYR A 97 16.52 9.17 -2.86
C TYR A 97 17.80 8.33 -2.69
N LYS A 98 18.65 8.25 -3.72
CA LYS A 98 19.96 7.60 -3.65
C LYS A 98 20.83 8.24 -2.56
N GLY A 99 21.19 7.48 -1.54
CA GLY A 99 22.02 7.93 -0.43
C GLY A 99 21.26 8.56 0.75
N LYS A 100 19.94 8.72 0.67
CA LYS A 100 19.13 9.03 1.85
C LYS A 100 18.97 7.77 2.69
N LYS A 101 19.44 7.81 3.94
CA LYS A 101 19.25 6.72 4.89
C LYS A 101 17.75 6.42 4.97
N ASN A 102 17.39 5.18 4.65
CA ASN A 102 16.07 4.58 4.85
C ASN A 102 15.11 4.61 3.65
N CYS A 103 15.51 4.90 2.41
CA CYS A 103 14.61 4.76 1.25
C CYS A 103 15.06 3.62 0.34
N PHE A 104 14.27 2.55 0.30
CA PHE A 104 14.52 1.40 -0.57
C PHE A 104 13.45 1.35 -1.67
N CYS A 105 13.89 1.39 -2.92
CA CYS A 105 13.04 1.33 -4.10
C CYS A 105 13.31 -0.06 -4.71
N GLU A 106 12.38 -1.00 -4.55
CA GLU A 106 12.48 -2.31 -5.19
C GLU A 106 11.45 -2.41 -6.31
N ASN A 107 11.93 -2.90 -7.45
CA ASN A 107 11.08 -3.27 -8.56
C ASN A 107 10.76 -4.75 -8.40
N ILE A 108 9.55 -5.07 -7.96
CA ILE A 108 9.11 -6.46 -7.87
C ILE A 108 8.91 -6.95 -9.31
N THR A 109 9.75 -7.91 -9.73
CA THR A 109 9.70 -8.60 -11.03
C THR A 109 9.51 -10.08 -10.81
#